data_AF-A0A7V9RT39-F1
#
_entry.id   AF-A0A7V9RT39-F1
#
_cell.length_a   1.000
_cell.length_b   1.000
_cell.length_c   1.000
_cell.angle_alpha   90.00
_cell.angle_beta   90.00
_cell.angle_gamma   90.00
#
_symmetry.space_group_name_H-M   'P 1'
#
loop_
_entity.id
_entity.type
_entity.pdbx_description
1 polymer ?
#
loop_
_entity_poly.entity_id
_entity_poly.type
_entity_poly.pdbx_seq_one_letter_code
_entity_poly.pdbx_strand_id
1 'polypeptide(L)' 'DRYGLIFAAMAGYNPREAISFWTRMSKAGGQKPPEFLSTHPADERRIEKLNSYMNEALKYYKPINSK' A
#
# COMPACT_ATOMS: atom_id res chain seq x y z
N ASP A 1 3.08 6.38 0.26
CA ASP A 1 3.20 4.91 0.10
C ASP A 1 4.36 4.31 0.90
N ARG A 2 5.64 4.58 0.56
CA ARG A 2 6.82 4.02 1.28
C ARG A 2 6.73 4.08 2.81
N TYR A 3 6.61 5.29 3.39
CA TYR A 3 6.58 5.47 4.84
C TYR A 3 5.35 4.86 5.49
N GLY A 4 4.17 4.96 4.86
CA GLY A 4 2.96 4.30 5.34
C GLY A 4 3.12 2.77 5.41
N LEU A 5 3.78 2.17 4.42
CA LEU A 5 4.08 0.73 4.39
C LEU A 5 5.05 0.33 5.51
N ILE A 6 6.08 1.14 5.75
CA ILE A 6 7.04 0.93 6.84
C ILE A 6 6.35 1.07 8.21
N PHE A 7 5.54 2.11 8.41
CA PHE A 7 4.83 2.31 9.68
C PHE A 7 3.81 1.21 9.96
N ALA A 8 3.09 0.73 8.94
CA ALA A 8 2.23 -0.43 9.07
C ALA A 8 3.01 -1.67 9.54
N ALA A 9 4.17 -1.93 8.92
CA ALA A 9 5.04 -3.03 9.31
C ALA A 9 5.58 -2.88 10.75
N MET A 10 6.03 -1.69 11.14
CA MET A 10 6.50 -1.38 12.50
C MET A 10 5.40 -1.54 13.56
N ALA A 11 4.16 -1.22 13.20
CA ALA A 11 2.98 -1.44 14.04
C ALA A 11 2.53 -2.92 14.09
N GLY A 12 3.21 -3.80 13.35
CA GLY A 12 2.93 -5.23 13.32
C GLY A 12 1.77 -5.64 12.41
N TYR A 13 1.31 -4.75 11.52
CA TYR A 13 0.42 -5.09 10.42
C TYR A 13 1.21 -5.63 9.24
N ASN A 14 0.68 -6.66 8.57
CA ASN A 14 1.32 -7.23 7.39
C ASN A 14 1.34 -6.23 6.22
N PRO A 15 2.51 -5.72 5.80
CA PRO A 15 2.60 -4.72 4.73
C PRO A 15 2.09 -5.25 3.38
N ARG A 16 2.03 -6.57 3.17
CA ARG A 16 1.48 -7.17 1.94
C ARG A 16 0.00 -6.84 1.70
N GLU A 17 -0.76 -6.58 2.76
CA GLU A 17 -2.18 -6.22 2.67
C GLU A 17 -2.43 -4.90 1.93
N ALA A 18 -1.42 -4.02 1.89
CA ALA A 18 -1.51 -2.76 1.14
C ALA A 18 -1.80 -3.00 -0.35
N ILE A 19 -1.20 -4.03 -0.97
CA ILE A 19 -1.40 -4.35 -2.39
C ILE A 19 -2.86 -4.72 -2.64
N SER A 20 -3.41 -5.62 -1.82
CA SER A 20 -4.81 -6.06 -1.93
C SER A 20 -5.79 -4.90 -1.73
N PHE A 21 -5.51 -4.04 -0.74
CA PHE A 21 -6.32 -2.85 -0.48
C PHE A 21 -6.35 -1.89 -1.67
N TRP A 22 -5.18 -1.52 -2.20
CA TRP A 22 -5.10 -0.59 -3.33
C TRP A 22 -5.60 -1.20 -4.64
N THR A 23 -5.49 -2.51 -4.83
CA THR A 23 -6.12 -3.23 -5.94
C THR A 23 -7.65 -3.15 -5.88
N ARG A 24 -8.25 -3.28 -4.69
CA ARG A 24 -9.71 -3.10 -4.55
C ARG A 24 -10.12 -1.66 -4.79
N MET A 25 -9.36 -0.70 -4.27
CA MET A 25 -9.63 0.71 -4.45
C MET A 25 -9.51 1.16 -5.92
N SER A 26 -8.55 0.61 -6.66
CA SER A 26 -8.40 0.91 -8.08
C SER A 26 -9.59 0.39 -8.91
N LYS A 27 -10.22 -0.71 -8.50
CA LYS A 27 -11.41 -1.29 -9.13
C LYS A 27 -12.72 -0.65 -8.69
N ALA A 28 -12.78 -0.08 -7.49
CA ALA A 28 -13.98 0.53 -6.93
C ALA A 28 -14.28 1.93 -7.50
N GLY A 29 -13.29 2.61 -8.10
CA GLY A 29 -13.50 3.89 -8.77
C GLY A 29 -14.11 3.69 -10.16
N GLY A 30 -15.27 4.32 -10.41
CA GLY A 30 -15.94 4.38 -11.72
C GLY A 30 -15.14 5.20 -12.76
N GLN A 31 -15.78 6.09 -13.52
CA GLN A 31 -15.04 7.02 -14.39
C GLN A 31 -14.06 7.85 -13.53
N LYS A 32 -12.77 7.54 -13.63
CA LYS A 32 -11.74 8.23 -12.87
C LYS A 32 -11.44 9.56 -13.57
N PRO A 33 -11.54 10.71 -12.85
CA PRO A 33 -11.00 11.95 -13.38
C PRO A 33 -9.49 11.75 -13.64
N PRO A 34 -8.91 12.49 -14.61
CA PRO A 34 -7.46 12.48 -14.86
C PRO A 34 -6.67 12.58 -13.55
N GLU A 35 -5.55 11.87 -13.45
CA GLU A 35 -4.77 11.69 -12.21
C GLU A 35 -4.45 13.02 -11.50
N PHE A 36 -4.15 14.07 -12.26
CA PHE A 36 -3.88 15.42 -11.75
C PHE A 36 -5.05 16.05 -10.99
N LEU A 37 -6.29 15.65 -11.29
CA LEU A 37 -7.50 16.14 -10.62
C LEU A 37 -7.94 15.23 -9.44
N SER A 38 -7.27 14.09 -9.23
CA SER A 38 -7.59 13.18 -8.15
C SER A 38 -6.87 13.59 -6.86
N THR A 39 -7.61 13.77 -5.77
CA THR A 39 -7.02 13.99 -4.43
C THR A 39 -6.37 12.72 -3.86
N HIS A 40 -6.80 11.55 -4.35
CA HIS A 40 -6.23 10.24 -4.04
C HIS A 40 -6.21 9.35 -5.30
N PRO A 41 -5.26 9.54 -6.24
CA PRO A 41 -5.19 8.67 -7.42
C PRO A 41 -4.86 7.24 -6.95
N ALA A 42 -5.78 6.31 -7.20
CA ALA A 42 -5.52 4.88 -7.08
C ALA A 42 -5.10 4.37 -8.46
N ASP A 43 -3.81 4.58 -8.76
CA ASP A 43 -3.17 4.23 -10.02
C ASP A 43 -2.43 2.88 -9.91
N GLU A 44 -2.19 2.25 -11.05
CA GLU A 44 -1.38 1.03 -11.15
C GLU A 44 0.06 1.30 -10.68
N ARG A 45 0.54 2.54 -10.86
CA ARG A 45 1.87 3.01 -10.44
C ARG A 45 2.05 2.98 -8.92
N ARG A 46 0.99 3.15 -8.12
CA ARG A 46 1.03 2.97 -6.66
C ARG A 46 1.28 1.51 -6.31
N ILE A 47 0.64 0.56 -6.99
CA ILE A 47 0.86 -0.87 -6.75
C ILE A 47 2.32 -1.23 -7.08
N GLU A 48 2.87 -0.72 -8.18
CA GLU A 48 4.30 -0.90 -8.51
C GLU A 48 5.23 -0.34 -7.43
N LYS A 49 4.96 0.88 -6.94
CA LYS A 49 5.72 1.48 -5.84
C LYS A 49 5.62 0.66 -4.54
N LEU A 50 4.42 0.18 -4.19
CA LEU A 50 4.24 -0.67 -3.02
C LEU A 50 5.05 -1.96 -3.13
N ASN A 51 5.10 -2.57 -4.32
CA ASN A 51 5.96 -3.73 -4.57
C ASN A 51 7.45 -3.40 -4.41
N SER A 52 7.91 -2.25 -4.92
CA SER A 52 9.33 -1.86 -4.81
C SER A 52 9.77 -1.58 -3.37
N TYR A 53 8.88 -1.07 -2.52
CA TYR A 53 9.14 -0.83 -1.10
C TYR A 53 8.90 -2.06 -0.21
N MET A 54 8.32 -3.15 -0.73
CA MET A 54 7.92 -4.31 0.06
C MET A 54 9.10 -4.94 0.81
N ASN A 55 10.23 -5.12 0.13
CA ASN A 55 11.43 -5.70 0.74
C ASN A 55 12.00 -4.82 1.86
N GLU A 56 11.81 -3.51 1.80
CA GLU A 56 12.21 -2.60 2.87
C GLU A 56 11.25 -2.70 4.05
N ALA A 57 9.94 -2.65 3.81
CA ALA A 57 8.93 -2.71 4.86
C ALA A 57 8.96 -4.03 5.63
N LEU A 58 9.18 -5.16 4.94
CA LEU A 58 9.27 -6.48 5.58
C LEU A 58 10.42 -6.60 6.58
N LYS A 59 11.48 -5.77 6.48
CA LYS A 59 12.56 -5.73 7.49
C LYS A 59 12.07 -5.27 8.86
N TYR A 60 11.02 -4.45 8.89
CA TYR A 60 10.44 -3.89 10.11
C TYR A 60 9.23 -4.68 10.60
N TYR A 61 8.72 -5.61 9.78
CA TYR A 61 7.51 -6.36 10.09
C TYR A 61 7.76 -7.37 11.20
N LYS A 62 7.12 -7.15 12.36
CA LYS A 62 7.05 -8.10 13.47
C LYS A 62 5.57 -8.32 13.81
N PRO A 63 5.00 -9.50 13.53
CA PRO A 63 3.60 -9.76 13.84
C PRO A 63 3.31 -9.52 15.33
N ILE A 64 2.20 -8.87 15.63
CA ILE A 64 1.78 -8.57 17.02
C ILE A 64 1.66 -9.86 17.86
N ASN A 65 1.37 -10.99 17.22
CA ASN A 65 1.21 -12.30 17.86
C ASN A 65 2.47 -13.17 17.85
N SER A 66 3.65 -12.64 17.51
CA SER A 66 4.92 -13.36 17.63
C SER A 66 5.37 -13.42 19.08
N LYS A 67 4.69 -14.24 19.89
CA LYS A 67 5.21 -14.78 21.16
C LYS A 67 5.62 -16.22 20.95
#